data_AF-A0ABF7RA32-F1
#
_entry.id   AF-A0ABF7RA32-F1
#
_cell.length_a   1.000
_cell.length_b   1.000
_cell.length_c   1.000
_cell.angle_alpha   90.00
_cell.angle_beta   90.00
_cell.angle_gamma   90.00
#
_symmetry.space_group_name_H-M   'P 1'
#
loop_
_entity.id
_entity.type
_entity.pdbx_description
1 polymer ?
#
loop_
_entity_poly.entity_id
_entity_poly.type
_entity_poly.pdbx_seq_one_letter_code
_entity_poly.pdbx_strand_id
1 'polypeptide(L)'
;MKPITAEFVAPKNDNARLQNLCGPLDENLRQIEQALDVTISRRGSKFTVRGANAQGAANALETFYNTAREPLSVDDIQLGLVETRQVAAHGAYVPESGLDVPDGNDLSPVLHTRRTDLHGRTPMQREYLRSILSHDLSLGIGPAGTGKTYLAVACAVDALERDAVKRIVLTRPAVEAGERLGFLPGDLAQKVDPYLRPLYDALYDLLGFDKTQKMFERQMIEIAPLAYMRGRTLNHAFIILDEAQNTTPEQMKMFLTRIGFGSKAVITGDTTQIDLPRGQKSGLVEAQLVLRDVRGVAMTRFSSVDVVRHPLVARIVEAYDEFHAQHKDT
;
A
#
# COMPACT_ATOMS: atom_id res chain seq x y z
N MET A 1 3.72 -2.28 -40.50
CA MET A 1 4.60 -3.05 -39.57
C MET A 1 4.01 -4.43 -39.39
N LYS A 2 4.82 -5.51 -39.43
CA LYS A 2 4.33 -6.86 -39.08
C LYS A 2 3.92 -6.85 -37.60
N PRO A 3 2.78 -7.43 -37.20
CA PRO A 3 2.39 -7.49 -35.80
C PRO A 3 3.45 -8.28 -35.01
N ILE A 4 3.96 -7.67 -33.95
CA ILE A 4 4.88 -8.34 -33.02
C ILE A 4 4.12 -9.52 -32.42
N THR A 5 4.73 -10.70 -32.50
CA THR A 5 4.13 -11.95 -32.05
C THR A 5 5.09 -12.62 -31.06
N ALA A 6 4.55 -13.11 -29.95
CA ALA A 6 5.28 -13.88 -28.95
C ALA A 6 4.52 -15.18 -28.66
N GLU A 7 5.22 -16.19 -28.14
CA GLU A 7 4.63 -17.47 -27.79
C GLU A 7 5.01 -17.87 -26.37
N PHE A 8 4.05 -18.44 -25.64
CA PHE A 8 4.28 -19.13 -24.37
C PHE A 8 3.78 -20.57 -24.51
N VAL A 9 4.58 -21.54 -24.10
CA VAL A 9 4.22 -22.97 -24.15
C VAL A 9 4.29 -23.54 -22.74
N ALA A 10 3.13 -23.81 -22.16
CA ALA A 10 3.05 -24.46 -20.87
C ALA A 10 3.48 -25.94 -20.96
N PRO A 11 4.12 -26.49 -19.91
CA PRO A 11 4.34 -27.91 -19.74
C PRO A 11 3.07 -28.72 -19.99
N LYS A 12 3.17 -29.74 -20.86
CA LYS A 12 2.03 -30.54 -21.33
C LYS A 12 1.37 -31.42 -20.25
N ASN A 13 1.98 -31.54 -19.07
CA ASN A 13 1.61 -32.53 -18.07
C ASN A 13 0.73 -31.98 -16.94
N ASP A 14 0.36 -30.70 -16.96
CA ASP A 14 -0.40 -30.07 -15.88
C ASP A 14 -1.62 -29.30 -16.40
N ASN A 15 -2.66 -30.06 -16.73
CA ASN A 15 -3.93 -29.52 -17.21
C ASN A 15 -4.71 -28.75 -16.13
N ALA A 16 -4.52 -29.10 -14.84
CA ALA A 16 -5.19 -28.43 -13.73
C ALA A 16 -4.66 -26.99 -13.60
N ARG A 17 -3.34 -26.81 -13.62
CA ARG A 17 -2.69 -25.50 -13.61
C ARG A 17 -3.04 -24.66 -14.84
N LEU A 18 -3.19 -25.29 -16.01
CA LEU A 18 -3.69 -24.62 -17.22
C LEU A 18 -5.14 -24.13 -17.06
N GLN A 19 -6.01 -24.90 -16.42
CA GLN A 19 -7.39 -24.48 -16.13
C GLN A 19 -7.41 -23.32 -15.14
N ASN A 20 -6.61 -23.42 -14.07
CA ASN A 20 -6.46 -22.37 -13.07
C ASN A 20 -5.97 -21.04 -13.68
N LEU A 21 -5.00 -21.10 -14.60
CA LEU A 21 -4.52 -19.92 -15.34
C LEU A 21 -5.61 -19.29 -16.20
N CYS A 22 -6.35 -20.09 -16.96
CA CYS A 22 -7.31 -19.56 -17.93
C CYS A 22 -8.59 -19.03 -17.26
N GLY A 23 -8.97 -19.61 -16.13
CA GLY A 23 -10.20 -19.27 -15.42
C GLY A 23 -11.47 -19.69 -16.18
N PRO A 24 -12.65 -19.50 -15.56
CA PRO A 24 -13.93 -19.75 -16.18
C PRO A 24 -14.08 -19.00 -17.51
N LEU A 25 -14.42 -19.73 -18.59
CA LEU A 25 -14.62 -19.15 -19.94
C LEU A 25 -13.45 -18.26 -20.40
N ASP A 26 -12.21 -18.64 -20.06
CA ASP A 26 -10.99 -17.88 -20.39
C ASP A 26 -11.01 -16.42 -19.88
N GLU A 27 -11.72 -16.15 -18.77
CA GLU A 27 -11.84 -14.79 -18.22
C GLU A 27 -10.48 -14.18 -17.85
N ASN A 28 -9.56 -14.99 -17.33
CA ASN A 28 -8.23 -14.53 -16.94
C ASN A 28 -7.40 -14.11 -18.15
N LEU A 29 -7.52 -14.85 -19.27
CA LEU A 29 -6.84 -14.47 -20.52
C LEU A 29 -7.37 -13.13 -21.04
N ARG A 30 -8.70 -12.92 -20.97
CA ARG A 30 -9.32 -11.65 -21.36
C ARG A 30 -8.85 -10.48 -20.49
N GLN A 31 -8.59 -10.69 -19.20
CA GLN A 31 -8.00 -9.65 -18.34
C GLN A 31 -6.57 -9.29 -18.78
N ILE A 32 -5.74 -10.28 -19.12
CA ILE A 32 -4.37 -10.05 -19.63
C ILE A 32 -4.41 -9.31 -20.98
N GLU A 33 -5.29 -9.73 -21.90
CA GLU A 33 -5.52 -9.06 -23.19
C GLU A 33 -5.87 -7.58 -23.01
N GLN A 34 -6.87 -7.28 -22.17
CA GLN A 34 -7.34 -5.92 -21.92
C GLN A 34 -6.29 -5.06 -21.24
N ALA A 35 -5.56 -5.61 -20.28
CA ALA A 35 -4.55 -4.85 -19.56
C ALA A 35 -3.39 -4.45 -20.48
N LEU A 36 -2.86 -5.40 -21.26
CA LEU A 36 -1.65 -5.20 -22.06
C LEU A 36 -1.91 -4.75 -23.49
N ASP A 37 -3.17 -4.57 -23.88
CA ASP A 37 -3.59 -4.23 -25.24
C ASP A 37 -3.03 -5.22 -26.27
N VAL A 38 -3.33 -6.51 -26.05
CA VAL A 38 -2.89 -7.63 -26.89
C VAL A 38 -4.04 -8.58 -27.18
N THR A 39 -3.86 -9.44 -28.17
CA THR A 39 -4.74 -10.58 -28.45
C THR A 39 -4.02 -11.89 -28.14
N ILE A 40 -4.65 -12.77 -27.38
CA ILE A 40 -4.15 -14.07 -26.96
C ILE A 40 -5.00 -15.15 -27.63
N SER A 41 -4.34 -16.08 -28.32
CA SER A 41 -4.97 -17.28 -28.87
C SER A 41 -4.37 -18.52 -28.23
N ARG A 42 -5.23 -19.44 -27.79
CA ARG A 42 -4.83 -20.66 -27.09
C ARG A 42 -5.11 -21.89 -27.96
N ARG A 43 -4.14 -22.79 -28.05
CA ARG A 43 -4.30 -24.13 -28.63
C ARG A 43 -3.65 -25.17 -27.71
N GLY A 44 -4.45 -25.75 -26.82
CA GLY A 44 -3.97 -26.68 -25.80
C GLY A 44 -3.06 -25.98 -24.77
N SER A 45 -1.80 -26.38 -24.73
CA SER A 45 -0.77 -25.79 -23.85
C SER A 45 0.03 -24.65 -24.53
N LYS A 46 -0.24 -24.35 -25.81
CA LYS A 46 0.43 -23.30 -26.55
C LYS A 46 -0.44 -22.03 -26.60
N PHE A 47 0.14 -20.91 -26.21
CA PHE A 47 -0.45 -19.58 -26.25
C PHE A 47 0.33 -18.73 -27.26
N THR A 48 -0.38 -18.07 -28.16
CA THR A 48 0.20 -17.14 -29.14
C THR A 48 -0.37 -15.76 -28.89
N VAL A 49 0.51 -14.80 -28.63
CA VAL A 49 0.16 -13.43 -28.29
C VAL A 49 0.55 -12.49 -29.43
N ARG A 50 -0.34 -11.56 -29.77
CA ARG A 50 -0.13 -10.55 -30.82
C ARG A 50 -0.44 -9.16 -30.28
N GLY A 51 0.39 -8.19 -30.62
CA GLY A 51 0.22 -6.79 -30.20
C GLY A 51 1.56 -6.15 -29.88
N ALA A 52 1.57 -4.84 -29.62
CA ALA A 52 2.81 -4.11 -29.30
C ALA A 52 3.50 -4.68 -28.04
N ASN A 53 2.71 -5.13 -27.06
CA ASN A 53 3.19 -5.69 -25.79
C ASN A 53 3.23 -7.23 -25.75
N ALA A 54 3.32 -7.90 -26.91
CA ALA A 54 3.22 -9.36 -26.99
C ALA A 54 4.24 -10.09 -26.09
N GLN A 55 5.47 -9.57 -25.98
CA GLN A 55 6.49 -10.18 -25.11
C GLN A 55 6.15 -10.05 -23.63
N GLY A 56 5.68 -8.88 -23.19
CA GLY A 56 5.28 -8.66 -21.79
C GLY A 56 4.11 -9.55 -21.39
N ALA A 57 3.16 -9.76 -22.31
CA ALA A 57 2.04 -10.68 -22.10
C ALA A 57 2.45 -12.15 -22.09
N ALA A 58 3.42 -12.57 -22.92
CA ALA A 58 3.97 -13.92 -22.86
C ALA A 58 4.67 -14.19 -21.52
N ASN A 59 5.45 -13.22 -21.01
CA ASN A 59 6.08 -13.31 -19.70
C ASN A 59 5.05 -13.36 -18.57
N ALA A 60 3.99 -12.53 -18.65
CA ALA A 60 2.91 -12.56 -17.67
C ALA A 60 2.19 -13.92 -17.64
N LEU A 61 1.92 -14.52 -18.82
CA LEU A 61 1.35 -15.87 -18.92
C LEU A 61 2.24 -16.92 -18.25
N GLU A 62 3.55 -16.83 -18.43
CA GLU A 62 4.51 -17.72 -17.77
C GLU A 62 4.52 -17.54 -16.25
N THR A 63 4.57 -16.30 -15.76
CA THR A 63 4.49 -15.99 -14.32
C THR A 63 3.20 -16.53 -13.71
N PHE A 64 2.04 -16.22 -14.30
CA PHE A 64 0.76 -16.69 -13.80
C PHE A 64 0.64 -18.21 -13.87
N TYR A 65 1.14 -18.85 -14.92
CA TYR A 65 1.19 -20.31 -14.99
C TYR A 65 1.99 -20.88 -13.80
N ASN A 66 3.14 -20.29 -13.49
CA ASN A 66 4.01 -20.73 -12.40
C ASN A 66 3.40 -20.50 -11.01
N THR A 67 2.44 -19.58 -10.87
CA THR A 67 1.74 -19.29 -9.61
C THR A 67 0.39 -20.01 -9.48
N ALA A 68 -0.22 -20.46 -10.59
CA ALA A 68 -1.55 -21.10 -10.66
C ALA A 68 -1.65 -22.52 -10.07
N ARG A 69 -1.04 -22.79 -8.90
CA ARG A 69 -1.25 -24.04 -8.13
C ARG A 69 -2.70 -24.18 -7.67
N GLU A 70 -3.35 -23.05 -7.40
CA GLU A 70 -4.78 -22.91 -7.13
C GLU A 70 -5.42 -22.03 -8.23
N PRO A 71 -6.76 -22.05 -8.38
CA PRO A 71 -7.46 -21.20 -9.34
C PRO A 71 -7.11 -19.72 -9.13
N LEU A 72 -6.64 -19.05 -10.19
CA LEU A 72 -6.40 -17.61 -10.14
C LEU A 72 -7.73 -16.88 -10.35
N SER A 73 -8.06 -15.97 -9.45
CA SER A 73 -9.18 -15.04 -9.61
C SER A 73 -8.81 -13.90 -10.57
N VAL A 74 -9.83 -13.19 -11.06
CA VAL A 74 -9.65 -11.96 -11.83
C VAL A 74 -8.79 -10.94 -11.06
N ASP A 75 -8.98 -10.84 -9.74
CA ASP A 75 -8.20 -9.95 -8.88
C ASP A 75 -6.72 -10.34 -8.83
N ASP A 76 -6.40 -11.65 -8.78
CA ASP A 76 -5.02 -12.14 -8.83
C ASP A 76 -4.33 -11.80 -10.14
N ILE A 77 -5.06 -11.91 -11.26
CA ILE A 77 -4.55 -11.57 -12.59
C ILE A 77 -4.32 -10.06 -12.71
N GLN A 78 -5.32 -9.26 -12.34
CA GLN A 78 -5.18 -7.80 -12.37
C GLN A 78 -4.03 -7.34 -11.48
N LEU A 79 -3.87 -7.96 -10.31
CA LEU A 79 -2.79 -7.69 -9.38
C LEU A 79 -1.42 -8.04 -9.98
N GLY A 80 -1.21 -9.29 -10.42
CA GLY A 80 0.09 -9.70 -10.94
C GLY A 80 0.50 -8.94 -12.22
N LEU A 81 -0.48 -8.41 -12.98
CA LEU A 81 -0.20 -7.55 -14.13
C LEU A 81 0.33 -6.18 -13.71
N VAL A 82 -0.14 -5.63 -12.57
CA VAL A 82 0.44 -4.42 -11.97
C VAL A 82 1.87 -4.72 -11.49
N GLU A 83 2.08 -5.83 -10.78
CA GLU A 83 3.41 -6.22 -10.28
C GLU A 83 4.43 -6.43 -11.42
N THR A 84 4.03 -7.09 -12.51
CA THR A 84 4.90 -7.35 -13.66
C THR A 84 5.35 -6.05 -14.35
N ARG A 85 4.45 -5.04 -14.43
CA ARG A 85 4.81 -3.71 -14.94
C ARG A 85 5.80 -2.99 -14.02
N GLN A 86 5.64 -3.15 -12.71
CA GLN A 86 6.52 -2.51 -11.73
C GLN A 86 7.93 -3.09 -11.78
N VAL A 87 8.08 -4.42 -11.89
CA VAL A 87 9.39 -5.06 -12.04
C VAL A 87 10.10 -4.57 -13.32
N ALA A 88 9.38 -4.39 -14.42
CA ALA A 88 9.93 -3.83 -15.65
C ALA A 88 10.30 -2.34 -15.53
N ALA A 89 9.56 -1.56 -14.75
CA ALA A 89 9.79 -0.13 -14.54
C ALA A 89 10.95 0.18 -13.56
N HIS A 90 11.17 -0.69 -12.56
CA HIS A 90 12.17 -0.44 -11.51
C HIS A 90 13.59 -0.89 -11.87
N GLY A 91 13.79 -1.71 -12.91
CA GLY A 91 15.05 -2.43 -13.09
C GLY A 91 15.38 -3.30 -11.85
N ALA A 92 16.49 -4.02 -11.87
CA ALA A 92 16.96 -4.71 -10.66
C ALA A 92 17.36 -3.64 -9.61
N TYR A 93 16.42 -3.25 -8.76
CA TYR A 93 16.65 -2.29 -7.68
C TYR A 93 17.57 -2.92 -6.63
N VAL A 94 18.76 -2.36 -6.49
CA VAL A 94 19.70 -2.65 -5.39
C VAL A 94 19.49 -1.56 -4.33
N PRO A 95 19.08 -1.91 -3.10
CA PRO A 95 18.91 -0.92 -2.04
C PRO A 95 20.21 -0.18 -1.74
N GLU A 96 20.16 1.14 -1.52
CA GLU A 96 21.30 1.98 -1.13
C GLU A 96 21.77 1.77 0.33
N SER A 97 21.12 0.88 1.08
CA SER A 97 21.53 0.51 2.43
C SER A 97 22.24 -0.84 2.39
N GLY A 98 23.54 -0.85 2.66
CA GLY A 98 24.42 -2.03 2.73
C GLY A 98 24.11 -2.98 3.89
N LEU A 99 22.88 -3.47 3.95
CA LEU A 99 22.51 -4.66 4.70
C LEU A 99 22.47 -5.80 3.69
N ASP A 100 23.38 -6.77 3.88
CA ASP A 100 23.45 -8.01 3.12
C ASP A 100 22.04 -8.61 3.00
N VAL A 101 21.46 -8.57 1.81
CA VAL A 101 20.23 -9.30 1.49
C VAL A 101 20.67 -10.73 1.20
N PRO A 102 20.35 -11.73 2.05
CA PRO A 102 20.69 -13.10 1.74
C PRO A 102 19.87 -13.54 0.53
N ASP A 103 20.62 -14.06 -0.44
CA ASP A 103 20.18 -14.73 -1.64
C ASP A 103 18.96 -15.66 -1.38
N GLY A 104 17.92 -15.56 -2.23
CA GLY A 104 17.07 -16.72 -2.53
C GLY A 104 15.73 -16.92 -1.83
N ASN A 105 15.13 -15.94 -1.13
CA ASN A 105 13.70 -16.05 -0.76
C ASN A 105 13.02 -14.67 -0.58
N ASP A 106 12.58 -14.06 -1.69
CA ASP A 106 11.82 -12.80 -1.71
C ASP A 106 10.35 -13.01 -1.27
N LEU A 107 10.18 -13.58 -0.07
CA LEU A 107 8.87 -13.73 0.54
C LEU A 107 8.55 -12.43 1.30
N SER A 108 7.41 -11.83 0.97
CA SER A 108 6.83 -10.78 1.80
C SER A 108 6.62 -11.31 3.22
N PRO A 109 6.81 -10.49 4.27
CA PRO A 109 6.42 -10.89 5.62
C PRO A 109 4.95 -11.35 5.66
N VAL A 110 4.69 -12.48 6.30
CA VAL A 110 3.34 -13.03 6.46
C VAL A 110 2.68 -12.35 7.64
N LEU A 111 1.57 -11.66 7.38
CA LEU A 111 0.78 -10.95 8.39
C LEU A 111 -0.44 -11.78 8.80
N HIS A 112 -0.70 -11.87 10.10
CA HIS A 112 -1.87 -12.51 10.68
C HIS A 112 -3.00 -11.48 10.73
N THR A 113 -3.76 -11.42 9.65
CA THR A 113 -4.98 -10.63 9.56
C THR A 113 -6.11 -11.51 9.01
N ARG A 114 -7.36 -11.03 9.01
CA ARG A 114 -8.47 -11.73 8.37
C ARG A 114 -8.22 -11.94 6.87
N ARG A 115 -7.51 -11.02 6.22
CA ARG A 115 -7.02 -11.17 4.86
C ARG A 115 -5.71 -11.95 4.87
N THR A 116 -5.82 -13.26 4.66
CA THR A 116 -4.70 -14.20 4.67
C THR A 116 -3.79 -14.04 3.45
N ASP A 117 -4.28 -13.40 2.39
CA ASP A 117 -3.58 -13.09 1.14
C ASP A 117 -2.83 -11.76 1.18
N LEU A 118 -2.91 -11.00 2.28
CA LEU A 118 -2.31 -9.68 2.37
C LEU A 118 -0.78 -9.74 2.42
N HIS A 119 -0.14 -9.14 1.42
CA HIS A 119 1.32 -9.06 1.32
C HIS A 119 1.77 -7.79 0.58
N GLY A 120 3.05 -7.45 0.71
CA GLY A 120 3.67 -6.38 -0.05
C GLY A 120 3.79 -6.77 -1.52
N ARG A 121 3.09 -6.03 -2.39
CA ARG A 121 2.95 -6.31 -3.83
C ARG A 121 4.16 -5.79 -4.61
N THR A 122 4.65 -4.61 -4.23
CA THR A 122 5.86 -4.00 -4.82
C THR A 122 7.10 -4.30 -3.96
N PRO A 123 8.32 -4.32 -4.53
CA PRO A 123 9.55 -4.43 -3.75
C PRO A 123 9.62 -3.40 -2.62
N MET A 124 9.19 -2.17 -2.87
CA MET A 124 9.17 -1.10 -1.87
C MET A 124 8.12 -1.34 -0.78
N GLN A 125 6.96 -1.91 -1.12
CA GLN A 125 5.97 -2.32 -0.11
C GLN A 125 6.51 -3.46 0.78
N ARG A 126 7.24 -4.43 0.21
CA ARG A 126 7.89 -5.50 0.98
C ARG A 126 8.94 -4.92 1.92
N GLU A 127 9.76 -3.99 1.42
CA GLU A 127 10.75 -3.29 2.23
C GLU A 127 10.12 -2.47 3.35
N TYR A 128 9.01 -1.80 3.06
CA TYR A 128 8.24 -1.07 4.06
C TYR A 128 7.70 -1.98 5.17
N LEU A 129 7.14 -3.14 4.82
CA LEU A 129 6.69 -4.13 5.79
C LEU A 129 7.84 -4.63 6.67
N ARG A 130 9.00 -4.97 6.06
CA ARG A 130 10.20 -5.36 6.81
C ARG A 130 10.65 -4.26 7.77
N SER A 131 10.69 -3.02 7.28
CA SER A 131 11.05 -1.84 8.06
C SER A 131 10.14 -1.66 9.28
N ILE A 132 8.82 -1.78 9.13
CA ILE A 132 7.86 -1.72 10.25
C ILE A 132 8.12 -2.81 11.30
N LEU A 133 8.41 -4.03 10.85
CA LEU A 133 8.61 -5.16 11.75
C LEU A 133 9.94 -5.05 12.52
N SER A 134 11.02 -4.61 11.86
CA SER A 134 12.37 -4.60 12.44
C SER A 134 12.74 -3.32 13.20
N HIS A 135 12.01 -2.20 13.02
CA HIS A 135 12.33 -0.92 13.66
C HIS A 135 11.25 -0.47 14.65
N ASP A 136 11.63 0.39 15.60
CA ASP A 136 10.70 0.97 16.58
C ASP A 136 9.94 2.16 15.99
N LEU A 137 10.54 2.86 15.03
CA LEU A 137 9.91 3.94 14.28
C LEU A 137 10.13 3.75 12.78
N SER A 138 9.04 3.77 12.00
CA SER A 138 9.10 3.65 10.55
C SER A 138 8.31 4.75 9.85
N LEU A 139 8.93 5.41 8.87
CA LEU A 139 8.29 6.45 8.05
C LEU A 139 7.97 5.88 6.67
N GLY A 140 6.69 5.88 6.29
CA GLY A 140 6.24 5.56 4.93
C GLY A 140 5.84 6.83 4.19
N ILE A 141 6.66 7.28 3.25
CA ILE A 141 6.49 8.57 2.57
C ILE A 141 6.28 8.36 1.09
N GLY A 142 5.20 8.89 0.53
CA GLY A 142 4.98 8.89 -0.92
C GLY A 142 3.51 9.00 -1.30
N PRO A 143 3.19 8.82 -2.60
CA PRO A 143 1.89 9.19 -3.14
C PRO A 143 0.72 8.39 -2.57
N ALA A 144 -0.50 8.91 -2.74
CA ALA A 144 -1.72 8.19 -2.43
C ALA A 144 -1.88 6.94 -3.32
N GLY A 145 -2.37 5.84 -2.74
CA GLY A 145 -2.56 4.56 -3.44
C GLY A 145 -1.33 3.63 -3.45
N THR A 146 -0.24 3.99 -2.76
CA THR A 146 0.93 3.12 -2.55
C THR A 146 0.72 2.10 -1.42
N GLY A 147 -0.42 2.16 -0.72
CA GLY A 147 -0.76 1.23 0.36
C GLY A 147 -0.11 1.54 1.72
N LYS A 148 0.69 2.61 1.84
CA LYS A 148 1.44 2.96 3.07
C LYS A 148 0.61 2.89 4.36
N THR A 149 -0.55 3.56 4.42
CA THR A 149 -1.39 3.57 5.62
C THR A 149 -2.05 2.21 5.86
N TYR A 150 -2.56 1.58 4.81
CA TYR A 150 -3.23 0.29 4.90
C TYR A 150 -2.29 -0.84 5.37
N LEU A 151 -1.08 -0.90 4.81
CA LEU A 151 -0.04 -1.86 5.23
C LEU A 151 0.42 -1.60 6.67
N ALA A 152 0.52 -0.34 7.10
CA ALA A 152 0.83 -0.02 8.49
C ALA A 152 -0.26 -0.51 9.45
N VAL A 153 -1.54 -0.30 9.12
CA VAL A 153 -2.67 -0.81 9.93
C VAL A 153 -2.66 -2.33 9.97
N ALA A 154 -2.32 -3.00 8.87
CA ALA A 154 -2.19 -4.45 8.84
C ALA A 154 -1.08 -4.98 9.77
N CYS A 155 0.09 -4.32 9.79
CA CYS A 155 1.14 -4.64 10.75
C CYS A 155 0.69 -4.40 12.21
N ALA A 156 -0.10 -3.34 12.45
CA ALA A 156 -0.63 -3.06 13.78
C ALA A 156 -1.60 -4.16 14.25
N VAL A 157 -2.48 -4.60 13.35
CA VAL A 157 -3.41 -5.71 13.61
C VAL A 157 -2.66 -7.00 13.88
N ASP A 158 -1.67 -7.35 13.04
CA ASP A 158 -0.82 -8.53 13.26
C ASP A 158 -0.11 -8.48 14.63
N ALA A 159 0.47 -7.33 14.98
CA ALA A 159 1.15 -7.16 16.27
C ALA A 159 0.20 -7.29 17.47
N LEU A 160 -1.05 -6.83 17.34
CA LEU A 160 -2.07 -6.97 18.38
C LEU A 160 -2.54 -8.42 18.51
N GLU A 161 -2.82 -9.10 17.39
CA GLU A 161 -3.26 -10.50 17.36
C GLU A 161 -2.20 -11.47 17.89
N ARG A 162 -0.92 -11.15 17.70
CA ARG A 162 0.22 -11.90 18.25
C ARG A 162 0.60 -11.51 19.67
N ASP A 163 -0.21 -10.68 20.34
CA ASP A 163 0.06 -10.18 21.70
C ASP A 163 1.38 -9.39 21.87
N ALA A 164 2.02 -8.99 20.77
CA ALA A 164 3.28 -8.23 20.75
C ALA A 164 3.07 -6.79 21.25
N VAL A 165 1.87 -6.23 21.03
CA VAL A 165 1.39 -5.00 21.64
C VAL A 165 0.06 -5.26 22.34
N LYS A 166 -0.31 -4.38 23.27
CA LYS A 166 -1.60 -4.46 24.00
C LYS A 166 -2.68 -3.55 23.45
N ARG A 167 -2.31 -2.57 22.62
CA ARG A 167 -3.25 -1.66 21.97
C ARG A 167 -2.74 -1.09 20.66
N ILE A 168 -3.66 -0.67 19.80
CA ILE A 168 -3.41 0.10 18.58
C ILE A 168 -3.94 1.53 18.81
N VAL A 169 -3.14 2.53 18.48
CA VAL A 169 -3.54 3.95 18.51
C VAL A 169 -3.36 4.53 17.12
N LEU A 170 -4.46 4.84 16.44
CA LEU A 170 -4.44 5.50 15.14
C LEU A 170 -4.76 6.98 15.33
N THR A 171 -3.92 7.84 14.77
CA THR A 171 -4.08 9.28 14.90
C THR A 171 -3.85 9.98 13.59
N ARG A 172 -4.60 11.07 13.37
CA ARG A 172 -4.49 11.94 12.21
C ARG A 172 -4.51 13.41 12.66
N PRO A 173 -3.71 14.31 12.09
CA PRO A 173 -3.84 15.73 12.37
C PRO A 173 -5.19 16.23 11.84
N ALA A 174 -5.85 17.09 12.62
CA ALA A 174 -7.03 17.80 12.15
C ALA A 174 -6.55 18.92 11.22
N VAL A 175 -6.82 18.78 9.92
CA VAL A 175 -6.57 19.84 8.94
C VAL A 175 -7.85 20.08 8.15
N GLU A 176 -8.18 21.36 8.00
CA GLU A 176 -9.32 21.85 7.23
C GLU A 176 -9.01 21.73 5.74
N ALA A 177 -9.10 20.51 5.20
CA ALA A 177 -8.99 20.31 3.76
C ALA A 177 -10.27 20.85 3.08
N GLY A 178 -10.17 22.05 2.49
CA GLY A 178 -11.17 22.62 1.58
C GLY A 178 -12.39 23.29 2.25
N GLU A 179 -12.97 22.69 3.28
CA GLU A 179 -14.09 23.25 4.05
C GLU A 179 -13.63 23.57 5.49
N ARG A 180 -13.94 24.77 6.00
CA ARG A 180 -13.62 25.12 7.39
C ARG A 180 -14.36 24.12 8.30
N LEU A 181 -13.66 23.54 9.29
CA LEU A 181 -14.24 22.59 10.28
C LEU A 181 -15.46 23.19 10.99
N GLY A 182 -15.60 24.52 10.95
CA GLY A 182 -16.74 25.28 11.43
C GLY A 182 -18.10 24.97 10.77
N PHE A 183 -18.16 24.37 9.57
CA PHE A 183 -19.42 24.19 8.82
C PHE A 183 -20.11 22.83 9.01
N LEU A 184 -19.44 21.81 9.53
CA LEU A 184 -20.09 20.54 9.84
C LEU A 184 -20.98 20.71 11.09
N PRO A 185 -22.30 20.42 11.06
CA PRO A 185 -23.12 20.48 12.26
C PRO A 185 -22.71 19.36 13.24
N GLY A 186 -22.66 19.64 14.53
CA GLY A 186 -22.36 18.64 15.57
C GLY A 186 -21.25 19.05 16.55
N ASP A 187 -20.96 18.15 17.49
CA ASP A 187 -19.85 18.29 18.43
C ASP A 187 -18.49 18.09 17.74
N LEU A 188 -17.38 18.39 18.44
CA LEU A 188 -16.03 18.29 17.86
C LEU A 188 -15.70 16.87 17.38
N ALA A 189 -16.27 15.84 18.00
CA ALA A 189 -16.04 14.45 17.58
C ALA A 189 -16.75 14.15 16.25
N GLN A 190 -18.01 14.57 16.11
CA GLN A 190 -18.80 14.43 14.88
C GLN A 190 -18.17 15.15 13.68
N LYS A 191 -17.46 16.26 13.93
CA LYS A 191 -16.74 17.03 12.90
C LYS A 191 -15.47 16.34 12.40
N VAL A 192 -14.79 15.56 13.25
CA VAL A 192 -13.51 14.94 12.91
C VAL A 192 -13.69 13.51 12.40
N ASP A 193 -14.81 12.87 12.73
CA ASP A 193 -15.14 11.49 12.32
C ASP A 193 -15.00 11.24 10.79
N PRO A 194 -15.43 12.13 9.88
CA PRO A 194 -15.28 11.90 8.44
C PRO A 194 -13.81 11.72 8.00
N TYR A 195 -12.87 12.43 8.61
CA TYR A 195 -11.43 12.35 8.27
C TYR A 195 -10.77 11.07 8.79
N LEU A 196 -11.39 10.45 9.80
CA LEU A 196 -10.91 9.22 10.42
C LEU A 196 -11.55 7.97 9.78
N ARG A 197 -12.63 8.13 9.00
CA ARG A 197 -13.35 7.02 8.35
C ARG A 197 -12.48 6.05 7.56
N PRO A 198 -11.48 6.48 6.76
CA PRO A 198 -10.60 5.54 6.07
C PRO A 198 -9.84 4.58 7.00
N LEU A 199 -9.55 5.00 8.24
CA LEU A 199 -8.89 4.16 9.24
C LEU A 199 -9.88 3.12 9.82
N TYR A 200 -11.15 3.48 10.01
CA TYR A 200 -12.20 2.53 10.38
C TYR A 200 -12.40 1.48 9.29
N ASP A 201 -12.49 1.91 8.03
CA ASP A 201 -12.70 1.00 6.89
C ASP A 201 -11.54 -0.02 6.79
N ALA A 202 -10.30 0.43 6.94
CA ALA A 202 -9.13 -0.46 6.97
C ALA A 202 -9.21 -1.49 8.11
N LEU A 203 -9.61 -1.09 9.32
CA LEU A 203 -9.77 -2.03 10.43
C LEU A 203 -10.91 -3.02 10.18
N TYR A 204 -12.06 -2.58 9.66
CA TYR A 204 -13.16 -3.48 9.34
C TYR A 204 -12.79 -4.51 8.29
N ASP A 205 -11.99 -4.12 7.31
CA ASP A 205 -11.48 -5.03 6.29
C ASP A 205 -10.49 -6.06 6.87
N LEU A 206 -9.60 -5.64 7.77
CA LEU A 206 -8.52 -6.47 8.32
C LEU A 206 -8.93 -7.36 9.51
N LEU A 207 -9.92 -6.95 10.31
CA LEU A 207 -10.39 -7.66 11.50
C LEU A 207 -11.83 -8.17 11.39
N GLY A 208 -12.64 -7.58 10.51
CA GLY A 208 -14.08 -7.75 10.48
C GLY A 208 -14.81 -6.79 11.43
N PHE A 209 -16.03 -6.39 11.04
CA PHE A 209 -16.83 -5.37 11.74
C PHE A 209 -17.04 -5.68 13.23
N ASP A 210 -17.59 -6.85 13.56
CA ASP A 210 -17.94 -7.22 14.94
C ASP A 210 -16.73 -7.28 15.88
N LYS A 211 -15.59 -7.77 15.36
CA LYS A 211 -14.36 -7.89 16.13
C LYS A 211 -13.77 -6.51 16.40
N THR A 212 -13.72 -5.66 15.38
CA THR A 212 -13.25 -4.27 15.51
C THR A 212 -14.07 -3.51 16.55
N GLN A 213 -15.40 -3.61 16.53
CA GLN A 213 -16.27 -2.98 17.53
C GLN A 213 -15.96 -3.44 18.96
N LYS A 214 -15.82 -4.75 19.19
CA LYS A 214 -15.42 -5.30 20.51
C LYS A 214 -14.05 -4.79 20.97
N MET A 215 -13.11 -4.62 20.05
CA MET A 215 -11.78 -4.09 20.37
C MET A 215 -11.81 -2.61 20.75
N PHE A 216 -12.69 -1.82 20.12
CA PHE A 216 -12.96 -0.44 20.52
C PHE A 216 -13.58 -0.36 21.92
N GLU A 217 -14.61 -1.16 22.20
CA GLU A 217 -15.27 -1.21 23.51
C GLU A 217 -14.29 -1.56 24.64
N ARG A 218 -13.33 -2.46 24.35
CA ARG A 218 -12.26 -2.86 25.28
C ARG A 218 -11.06 -1.92 25.32
N GLN A 219 -11.10 -0.82 24.55
CA GLN A 219 -10.01 0.15 24.43
C GLN A 219 -8.68 -0.47 23.94
N MET A 220 -8.75 -1.61 23.23
CA MET A 220 -7.60 -2.22 22.56
C MET A 220 -7.28 -1.49 21.25
N ILE A 221 -8.27 -0.85 20.63
CA ILE A 221 -8.08 0.03 19.48
C ILE A 221 -8.62 1.40 19.84
N GLU A 222 -7.85 2.44 19.53
CA GLU A 222 -8.25 3.84 19.70
C GLU A 222 -7.98 4.58 18.39
N ILE A 223 -8.97 5.32 17.91
CA ILE A 223 -8.79 6.30 16.83
C ILE A 223 -9.09 7.68 17.39
N ALA A 224 -8.11 8.58 17.35
CA ALA A 224 -8.25 9.90 17.95
C ALA A 224 -7.49 10.97 17.15
N PRO A 225 -7.90 12.25 17.23
CA PRO A 225 -7.14 13.35 16.65
C PRO A 225 -5.77 13.51 17.30
N LEU A 226 -4.77 14.01 16.56
CA LEU A 226 -3.40 14.19 17.06
C LEU A 226 -3.30 15.00 18.36
N ALA A 227 -4.19 15.97 18.57
CA ALA A 227 -4.24 16.77 19.79
C ALA A 227 -4.41 15.92 21.08
N TYR A 228 -5.06 14.75 20.99
CA TYR A 228 -5.32 13.85 22.11
C TYR A 228 -4.05 13.09 22.54
N MET A 229 -2.98 13.15 21.76
CA MET A 229 -1.69 12.53 22.12
C MET A 229 -0.93 13.35 23.16
N ARG A 230 -1.30 14.62 23.37
CA ARG A 230 -0.60 15.52 24.30
C ARG A 230 -0.62 14.96 25.73
N GLY A 231 0.56 14.93 26.37
CA GLY A 231 0.70 14.49 27.76
C GLY A 231 0.61 12.97 27.97
N ARG A 232 0.47 12.17 26.91
CA ARG A 232 0.40 10.71 27.00
C ARG A 232 1.78 10.06 26.88
N THR A 233 1.95 8.91 27.50
CA THR A 233 3.07 8.00 27.22
C THR A 233 2.47 6.69 26.72
N LEU A 234 2.79 6.34 25.49
CA LEU A 234 2.18 5.21 24.80
C LEU A 234 3.11 4.01 24.91
N ASN A 235 3.02 3.28 26.04
CA ASN A 235 3.71 2.01 26.25
C ASN A 235 2.90 0.84 25.67
N HIS A 236 3.61 -0.22 25.28
CA HIS A 236 3.06 -1.47 24.73
C HIS A 236 1.99 -1.25 23.67
N ALA A 237 2.22 -0.30 22.78
CA ALA A 237 1.25 0.15 21.79
C ALA A 237 1.84 0.13 20.38
N PHE A 238 0.99 -0.13 19.40
CA PHE A 238 1.29 0.16 18.00
C PHE A 238 0.63 1.48 17.62
N ILE A 239 1.42 2.50 17.35
CA ILE A 239 0.94 3.86 17.09
C ILE A 239 1.10 4.19 15.61
N ILE A 240 0.04 4.68 14.95
CA ILE A 240 0.10 5.15 13.57
C ILE A 240 -0.29 6.62 13.52
N LEU A 241 0.60 7.47 13.04
CA LEU A 241 0.29 8.84 12.64
C LEU A 241 0.10 8.89 11.13
N ASP A 242 -1.16 8.98 10.72
CA ASP A 242 -1.53 9.10 9.32
C ASP A 242 -1.57 10.57 8.87
N GLU A 243 -1.30 10.78 7.58
CA GLU A 243 -1.34 12.08 6.91
C GLU A 243 -0.43 13.11 7.59
N ALA A 244 0.77 12.63 7.94
CA ALA A 244 1.73 13.36 8.74
C ALA A 244 2.28 14.62 8.05
N GLN A 245 2.14 14.75 6.73
CA GLN A 245 2.51 15.96 6.00
C GLN A 245 1.74 17.19 6.51
N ASN A 246 0.58 16.95 7.10
CA ASN A 246 -0.33 17.93 7.65
C ASN A 246 -0.07 18.21 9.15
N THR A 247 1.09 17.83 9.66
CA THR A 247 1.57 18.22 11.00
C THR A 247 2.52 19.40 10.92
N THR A 248 2.58 20.20 11.98
CA THR A 248 3.68 21.17 12.19
C THR A 248 4.89 20.47 12.82
N PRO A 249 6.09 21.05 12.78
CA PRO A 249 7.27 20.52 13.47
C PRO A 249 7.05 20.31 14.97
N GLU A 250 6.34 21.22 15.62
CA GLU A 250 6.01 21.12 17.04
C GLU A 250 5.06 19.95 17.32
N GLN A 251 4.06 19.74 16.45
CA GLN A 251 3.15 18.60 16.56
C GLN A 251 3.86 17.27 16.31
N MET A 252 4.74 17.23 15.31
CA MET A 252 5.57 16.05 15.02
C MET A 252 6.49 15.72 16.19
N LYS A 253 7.21 16.71 16.74
CA LYS A 253 8.03 16.53 17.94
C LYS A 253 7.20 16.11 19.15
N MET A 254 6.02 16.69 19.33
CA MET A 254 5.09 16.29 20.38
C MET A 254 4.74 14.81 20.25
N PHE A 255 4.35 14.36 19.05
CA PHE A 255 4.02 12.96 18.74
C PHE A 255 5.20 12.01 19.02
N LEU A 256 6.38 12.29 18.46
CA LEU A 256 7.56 11.44 18.57
C LEU A 256 7.95 11.22 20.03
N THR A 257 7.78 12.22 20.89
CA THR A 257 8.08 12.10 22.33
C THR A 257 7.02 11.35 23.14
N ARG A 258 5.91 10.90 22.54
CA ARG A 258 4.90 10.07 23.23
C ARG A 258 5.19 8.56 23.09
N ILE A 259 6.11 8.16 22.22
CA ILE A 259 6.46 6.76 21.99
C ILE A 259 7.13 6.21 23.26
N GLY A 260 6.47 5.23 23.89
CA GLY A 260 6.92 4.60 25.13
C GLY A 260 7.63 3.26 24.90
N PHE A 261 7.93 2.57 26.00
CA PHE A 261 8.61 1.27 25.95
C PHE A 261 7.69 0.16 25.39
N GLY A 262 8.31 -0.78 24.67
CA GLY A 262 7.61 -1.91 24.06
C GLY A 262 6.60 -1.50 23.00
N SER A 263 6.75 -0.31 22.43
CA SER A 263 5.86 0.25 21.43
C SER A 263 6.55 0.33 20.07
N LYS A 264 5.75 0.27 19.02
CA LYS A 264 6.18 0.57 17.65
C LYS A 264 5.37 1.74 17.12
N ALA A 265 6.00 2.61 16.36
CA ALA A 265 5.37 3.76 15.75
C ALA A 265 5.58 3.76 14.24
N VAL A 266 4.52 4.08 13.51
CA VAL A 266 4.56 4.26 12.06
C VAL A 266 4.00 5.64 11.71
N ILE A 267 4.72 6.37 10.87
CA ILE A 267 4.32 7.68 10.38
C ILE A 267 4.12 7.58 8.87
N THR A 268 2.92 7.88 8.40
CA THR A 268 2.58 7.85 6.97
C THR A 268 2.24 9.24 6.47
N GLY A 269 2.65 9.56 5.24
CA GLY A 269 2.28 10.83 4.63
C GLY A 269 2.76 10.99 3.19
N ASP A 270 2.30 12.07 2.57
CA ASP A 270 2.66 12.45 1.20
C ASP A 270 3.15 13.90 1.18
N THR A 271 4.45 14.11 0.95
CA THR A 271 5.05 15.45 0.92
C THR A 271 4.53 16.34 -0.22
N THR A 272 3.84 15.78 -1.21
CA THR A 272 3.23 16.53 -2.31
C THR A 272 1.84 17.08 -1.98
N GLN A 273 1.21 16.60 -0.90
CA GLN A 273 -0.15 16.95 -0.49
C GLN A 273 -0.17 17.68 0.87
N ILE A 274 0.60 18.77 0.98
CA ILE A 274 0.66 19.58 2.20
C ILE A 274 -0.52 20.58 2.20
N ASP A 275 -1.47 20.36 3.10
CA ASP A 275 -2.67 21.20 3.28
C ASP A 275 -2.49 22.26 4.39
N LEU A 276 -1.26 22.49 4.85
CA LEU A 276 -0.97 23.48 5.87
C LEU A 276 -1.13 24.92 5.33
N PRO A 277 -1.51 25.88 6.20
CA PRO A 277 -1.51 27.30 5.85
C PRO A 277 -0.21 27.75 5.19
N ARG A 278 -0.31 28.63 4.19
CA ARG A 278 0.85 29.17 3.46
C ARG A 278 1.90 29.71 4.42
N GLY A 279 3.15 29.30 4.21
CA GLY A 279 4.30 29.72 5.00
C GLY A 279 4.59 28.83 6.22
N GLN A 280 3.71 27.90 6.57
CA GLN A 280 3.98 26.93 7.62
C GLN A 280 4.79 25.75 7.08
N LYS A 281 5.85 25.35 7.81
CA LYS A 281 6.65 24.17 7.47
C LYS A 281 5.90 22.90 7.86
N SER A 282 6.05 21.86 7.06
CA SER A 282 5.55 20.52 7.40
C SER A 282 6.51 19.81 8.35
N GLY A 283 5.95 19.26 9.43
CA GLY A 283 6.67 18.44 10.41
C GLY A 283 7.19 17.14 9.82
N LEU A 284 6.51 16.55 8.82
CA LEU A 284 7.01 15.37 8.11
C LEU A 284 8.26 15.67 7.28
N VAL A 285 8.29 16.83 6.62
CA VAL A 285 9.46 17.25 5.83
C VAL A 285 10.66 17.49 6.74
N GLU A 286 10.45 18.14 7.89
CA GLU A 286 11.51 18.36 8.86
C GLU A 286 11.97 17.06 9.53
N ALA A 287 11.05 16.17 9.92
CA ALA A 287 11.38 14.90 10.54
C ALA A 287 12.26 14.01 9.66
N GLN A 288 12.08 14.04 8.34
CA GLN A 288 12.96 13.31 7.40
C GLN A 288 14.41 13.76 7.49
N LEU A 289 14.65 15.04 7.73
CA LEU A 289 16.00 15.59 7.86
C LEU A 289 16.56 15.31 9.26
N VAL A 290 15.76 15.53 10.29
CA VAL A 290 16.18 15.41 11.70
C VAL A 290 16.42 13.96 12.10
N LEU A 291 15.61 13.02 11.60
CA LEU A 291 15.66 11.62 12.01
C LEU A 291 16.57 10.75 11.13
N ARG A 292 17.24 11.34 10.13
CA ARG A 292 18.03 10.59 9.12
C ARG A 292 19.07 9.66 9.73
N ASP A 293 19.76 10.12 10.77
CA ASP A 293 20.88 9.39 11.39
C ASP A 293 20.50 8.81 12.77
N VAL A 294 19.20 8.77 13.10
CA VAL A 294 18.72 8.25 14.38
C VAL A 294 18.58 6.73 14.29
N ARG A 295 19.35 6.00 15.11
CA ARG A 295 19.26 4.53 15.19
C ARG A 295 17.87 4.08 15.60
N GLY A 296 17.40 3.00 14.98
CA GLY A 296 16.06 2.46 15.23
C GLY A 296 14.93 3.14 14.45
N VAL A 297 15.28 4.07 13.54
CA VAL A 297 14.36 4.71 12.61
C VAL A 297 14.60 4.20 11.20
N ALA A 298 13.55 3.74 10.53
CA ALA A 298 13.57 3.42 9.10
C ALA A 298 12.74 4.43 8.29
N MET A 299 13.19 4.73 7.08
CA MET A 299 12.46 5.59 6.15
C MET A 299 12.30 4.89 4.80
N THR A 300 11.05 4.64 4.41
CA THR A 300 10.70 4.04 3.14
C THR A 300 10.04 5.09 2.24
N ARG A 301 10.61 5.28 1.05
CA ARG A 301 10.13 6.26 0.07
C ARG A 301 9.43 5.54 -1.07
N PHE A 302 8.13 5.74 -1.18
CA PHE A 302 7.32 5.29 -2.29
C PHE A 302 7.31 6.32 -3.41
N SER A 303 7.13 5.83 -4.62
CA SER A 303 6.99 6.63 -5.83
C SER A 303 5.69 6.28 -6.56
N SER A 304 5.42 6.95 -7.69
CA SER A 304 4.21 6.69 -8.49
C SER A 304 4.15 5.26 -9.02
N VAL A 305 5.30 4.64 -9.28
CA VAL A 305 5.37 3.24 -9.72
C VAL A 305 4.95 2.26 -8.64
N ASP A 306 4.99 2.63 -7.36
CA ASP A 306 4.53 1.78 -6.25
C ASP A 306 3.00 1.81 -6.05
N VAL A 307 2.29 2.61 -6.84
CA VAL A 307 0.84 2.77 -6.75
C VAL A 307 0.18 1.52 -7.34
N VAL A 308 -0.54 0.78 -6.50
CA VAL A 308 -1.32 -0.38 -6.92
C VAL A 308 -2.80 -0.01 -6.88
N ARG A 309 -3.36 0.28 -8.04
CA ARG A 309 -4.79 0.62 -8.21
C ARG A 309 -5.42 -0.32 -9.23
N HIS A 310 -6.74 -0.40 -9.18
CA HIS A 310 -7.51 -1.12 -10.19
C HIS A 310 -7.19 -0.54 -11.60
N PRO A 311 -7.01 -1.38 -12.64
CA PRO A 311 -6.59 -0.92 -13.98
C PRO A 311 -7.48 0.16 -14.60
N LEU A 312 -8.79 0.10 -14.34
CA LEU A 312 -9.72 1.17 -14.75
C LEU A 312 -9.37 2.53 -14.12
N VAL A 313 -9.03 2.55 -12.84
CA VAL A 313 -8.68 3.80 -12.13
C VAL A 313 -7.39 4.38 -12.69
N ALA A 314 -6.40 3.53 -12.99
CA ALA A 314 -5.17 3.97 -13.65
C ALA A 314 -5.46 4.65 -15.00
N ARG A 315 -6.26 4.02 -15.87
CA ARG A 315 -6.66 4.60 -17.16
C ARG A 315 -7.45 5.91 -17.02
N ILE A 316 -8.29 6.03 -15.99
CA ILE A 316 -9.02 7.28 -15.72
C ILE A 316 -8.03 8.39 -15.34
N VAL A 317 -7.08 8.11 -14.44
CA VAL A 317 -6.06 9.10 -14.05
C VAL A 317 -5.22 9.54 -15.25
N GLU A 318 -4.76 8.59 -16.07
CA GLU A 318 -4.01 8.87 -17.30
C GLU A 318 -4.81 9.78 -18.25
N ALA A 319 -6.11 9.52 -18.45
CA ALA A 319 -6.95 10.37 -19.30
C ALA A 319 -7.09 11.81 -18.78
N TYR A 320 -7.18 12.01 -17.47
CA TYR A 320 -7.19 13.35 -16.87
C TYR A 320 -5.84 14.06 -16.98
N ASP A 321 -4.74 13.33 -16.75
CA ASP A 321 -3.39 13.87 -16.87
C ASP A 321 -3.09 14.30 -18.31
N GLU A 322 -3.50 13.51 -19.31
CA GLU A 322 -3.41 13.85 -20.73
C GLU A 322 -4.24 15.10 -21.07
N PHE A 323 -5.47 15.18 -20.59
CA PHE A 323 -6.33 16.34 -20.79
C PHE A 323 -5.68 17.61 -20.22
N HIS A 324 -5.19 17.57 -18.98
CA HIS A 324 -4.53 18.69 -18.34
C HIS A 324 -3.19 19.05 -18.99
N ALA A 325 -2.43 18.09 -19.51
CA ALA A 325 -1.20 18.35 -20.25
C ALA A 325 -1.49 19.08 -21.58
N GLN A 326 -2.57 18.73 -22.27
CA GLN A 326 -2.98 19.37 -23.53
C GLN A 326 -3.61 20.76 -23.33
N HIS A 327 -4.21 21.02 -22.17
CA HIS A 327 -4.90 22.27 -21.85
C HIS A 327 -4.14 23.15 -20.86
N LYS A 328 -2.82 22.96 -20.72
CA LYS A 328 -1.97 23.71 -19.79
C LYS A 328 -1.72 25.17 -20.20
N ASP A 329 -2.16 25.58 -21.39
CA ASP A 329 -1.98 26.92 -21.97
C ASP A 329 -3.31 27.61 -22.36
N THR A 330 -4.38 27.45 -21.57
CA THR A 330 -5.60 28.28 -21.70
C THR A 330 -5.98 28.96 -20.40
#